data_AF-A0A0P7Z2B2-F1
#
_entry.id   AF-A0A0P7Z2B2-F1
#
_cell.length_a   1.000
_cell.length_b   1.000
_cell.length_c   1.000
_cell.angle_alpha   90.00
_cell.angle_beta   90.00
_cell.angle_gamma   90.00
#
_symmetry.space_group_name_H-M   'P 1'
#
loop_
_entity.id
_entity.type
_entity.pdbx_description
1 polymer ?
#
loop_
_entity_poly.entity_id
_entity_poly.type
_entity_poly.pdbx_seq_one_letter_code
_entity_poly.pdbx_strand_id
1 'polypeptide(L)'
;MNGLCSPPCVMTTESSYPAAVDVTPSIYNRMIERVPEEWKERFQDPLKWDDSMREQVAAVLLPAAVEEAIAQSRVRGDRGAILYDQKDLETIIYYISQGNTDTVLWMATPETQAEVNGLVESYNPESEAVVVMVGAGTVQSMWVRENGKIETSGAKSTNSLPIRLPQEVTMATEEEEGVYAYRFNHQQLGELGRIRLIPSATSRLEFETQVTPGESEAQTQEKEAVFAPIAETIVQRLKQALAEGD
;
A
#
# COMPACT_ATOMS: atom_id res chain seq x y z
N MET A 1 -21.19 29.19 49.02
CA MET A 1 -22.00 28.03 48.60
C MET A 1 -22.48 28.27 47.19
N ASN A 2 -22.29 27.26 46.34
CA ASN A 2 -22.82 27.06 44.97
C ASN A 2 -22.25 28.04 43.92
N GLY A 3 -21.35 27.66 43.01
CA GLY A 3 -21.12 26.35 42.41
C GLY A 3 -22.11 26.11 41.28
N LEU A 4 -21.80 26.63 40.08
CA LEU A 4 -22.46 26.26 38.84
C LEU A 4 -21.39 25.83 37.84
N CYS A 5 -21.43 24.53 37.53
CA CYS A 5 -20.58 23.83 36.59
C CYS A 5 -20.84 24.32 35.17
N SER A 6 -19.79 24.72 34.46
CA SER A 6 -19.79 24.71 33.00
C SER A 6 -19.76 23.24 32.52
N PRO A 7 -20.47 22.88 31.44
CA PRO A 7 -20.36 21.54 30.88
C PRO A 7 -18.96 21.34 30.30
N PRO A 8 -18.40 20.12 30.34
CA PRO A 8 -17.12 19.84 29.71
C PRO A 8 -17.27 20.01 28.20
N CYS A 9 -16.44 20.89 27.62
CA CYS A 9 -16.13 20.84 26.20
C CYS A 9 -15.65 19.42 25.91
N VAL A 10 -16.48 18.65 25.19
CA VAL A 10 -16.06 17.41 24.56
C VAL A 10 -15.04 17.83 23.52
N MET A 11 -13.75 17.69 23.86
CA MET A 11 -12.69 17.68 22.87
C MET A 11 -12.94 16.43 22.02
N THR A 12 -13.62 16.59 20.88
CA THR A 12 -13.45 15.66 19.78
C THR A 12 -12.00 15.74 19.38
N THR A 13 -11.22 14.74 19.79
CA THR A 13 -9.89 14.52 19.22
C THR A 13 -10.10 14.35 17.73
N GLU A 14 -9.81 15.39 16.96
CA GLU A 14 -9.63 15.29 15.52
C GLU A 14 -8.52 14.26 15.32
N SER A 15 -8.98 13.09 14.90
CA SER A 15 -8.23 11.91 14.57
C SER A 15 -7.28 12.28 13.42
N SER A 16 -6.05 12.68 13.74
CA SER A 16 -5.05 13.15 12.78
C SER A 16 -4.39 11.99 12.02
N TYR A 17 -5.21 11.10 11.44
CA TYR A 17 -4.72 10.06 10.52
C TYR A 17 -4.64 10.67 9.12
N PRO A 18 -3.54 10.52 8.38
CA PRO A 18 -3.59 10.71 6.94
C PRO A 18 -4.56 9.68 6.35
N ALA A 19 -5.38 10.11 5.40
CA ALA A 19 -6.58 9.40 4.92
C ALA A 19 -6.32 8.10 4.11
N ALA A 20 -5.13 7.50 4.17
CA ALA A 20 -4.61 6.69 3.06
C ALA A 20 -4.60 5.18 3.25
N VAL A 21 -4.57 4.63 4.47
CA VAL A 21 -4.35 3.18 4.64
C VAL A 21 -5.15 2.65 5.81
N ASP A 22 -6.36 2.18 5.52
CA ASP A 22 -7.01 1.24 6.42
C ASP A 22 -6.63 -0.16 5.96
N VAL A 23 -5.58 -0.76 6.54
CA VAL A 23 -5.47 -2.22 6.58
C VAL A 23 -6.64 -2.68 7.41
N THR A 24 -7.76 -3.04 6.78
CA THR A 24 -8.94 -3.37 7.56
C THR A 24 -9.01 -4.87 7.83
N PRO A 25 -8.96 -5.29 9.10
CA PRO A 25 -9.47 -6.60 9.50
C PRO A 25 -10.88 -6.88 8.95
N SER A 26 -11.68 -5.84 8.62
CA SER A 26 -12.99 -6.01 8.01
C SER A 26 -12.94 -6.64 6.62
N ILE A 27 -11.97 -6.33 5.75
CA ILE A 27 -11.85 -7.03 4.44
C ILE A 27 -11.59 -8.51 4.69
N TYR A 28 -10.63 -8.81 5.55
CA TYR A 28 -10.27 -10.20 5.87
C TYR A 28 -11.43 -10.95 6.53
N ASN A 29 -12.17 -10.30 7.43
CA ASN A 29 -13.35 -10.86 8.08
C ASN A 29 -14.49 -11.10 7.06
N ARG A 30 -14.79 -10.14 6.18
CA ARG A 30 -15.77 -10.30 5.09
C ARG A 30 -15.38 -11.40 4.11
N MET A 31 -14.08 -11.54 3.84
CA MET A 31 -13.55 -12.66 3.06
C MET A 31 -13.82 -13.98 3.78
N ILE A 32 -13.37 -14.13 5.03
CA ILE A 32 -13.53 -15.37 5.82
C ILE A 32 -15.00 -15.75 6.00
N GLU A 33 -15.93 -14.80 6.12
CA GLU A 33 -17.38 -15.06 6.16
C GLU A 33 -17.92 -15.72 4.89
N ARG A 34 -17.26 -15.51 3.74
CA ARG A 34 -17.67 -16.03 2.43
C ARG A 34 -16.88 -17.25 2.00
N VAL A 35 -15.78 -17.55 2.67
CA VAL A 35 -14.98 -18.75 2.45
C VAL A 35 -15.77 -19.96 2.97
N PRO A 36 -16.05 -20.98 2.14
CA PRO A 36 -16.60 -22.25 2.58
C PRO A 36 -15.80 -22.82 3.76
N GLU A 37 -16.46 -23.47 4.73
CA GLU A 37 -15.82 -23.88 5.98
C GLU A 37 -14.60 -24.80 5.74
N GLU A 38 -14.71 -25.66 4.73
CA GLU A 38 -13.65 -26.55 4.25
C GLU A 38 -12.41 -25.84 3.68
N TRP A 39 -12.51 -24.55 3.35
CA TRP A 39 -11.43 -23.75 2.79
C TRP A 39 -10.78 -22.82 3.82
N LYS A 40 -11.45 -22.53 4.94
CA LYS A 40 -10.99 -21.54 5.94
C LYS A 40 -9.61 -21.84 6.50
N GLU A 41 -9.30 -23.10 6.80
CA GLU A 41 -7.98 -23.51 7.30
C GLU A 41 -6.87 -23.24 6.28
N ARG A 42 -7.15 -23.44 4.99
CA ARG A 42 -6.20 -23.16 3.90
C ARG A 42 -6.11 -21.67 3.55
N PHE A 43 -7.14 -20.86 3.87
CA PHE A 43 -7.17 -19.41 3.65
C PHE A 43 -6.35 -18.62 4.69
N GLN A 44 -6.07 -19.19 5.86
CA GLN A 44 -5.32 -18.55 6.94
C GLN A 44 -3.86 -18.25 6.59
N ASP A 45 -3.28 -18.99 5.63
CA ASP A 45 -1.86 -18.88 5.29
C ASP A 45 -1.66 -18.68 3.77
N PRO A 46 -1.58 -17.41 3.31
CA PRO A 46 -1.34 -17.07 1.91
C PRO A 46 -0.06 -17.69 1.31
N LEU A 47 0.91 -18.05 2.15
CA LEU A 47 2.16 -18.70 1.72
C LEU A 47 1.97 -20.14 1.25
N LYS A 48 0.84 -20.77 1.60
CA LYS A 48 0.52 -22.16 1.23
C LYS A 48 -0.45 -22.26 0.06
N TRP A 49 -0.78 -21.15 -0.58
CA TRP A 49 -1.73 -21.14 -1.69
C TRP A 49 -1.11 -21.66 -2.98
N ASP A 50 -1.64 -22.78 -3.45
CA ASP A 50 -1.45 -23.27 -4.82
C ASP A 50 -2.26 -22.45 -5.84
N ASP A 51 -2.00 -22.64 -7.13
CA ASP A 51 -2.65 -21.88 -8.20
C ASP A 51 -4.18 -22.04 -8.21
N SER A 52 -4.67 -23.23 -7.86
CA SER A 52 -6.11 -23.50 -7.71
C SER A 52 -6.72 -22.71 -6.56
N MET A 53 -5.99 -22.54 -5.46
CA MET A 53 -6.43 -21.75 -4.33
C MET A 53 -6.43 -20.26 -4.66
N ARG A 54 -5.48 -19.77 -5.46
CA ARG A 54 -5.45 -18.36 -5.91
C ARG A 54 -6.67 -18.02 -6.77
N GLU A 55 -7.11 -18.92 -7.65
CA GLU A 55 -8.35 -18.75 -8.42
C GLU A 55 -9.60 -18.77 -7.54
N GLN A 56 -9.66 -19.67 -6.56
CA GLN A 56 -10.77 -19.74 -5.60
C GLN A 56 -10.81 -18.51 -4.68
N VAL A 57 -9.64 -18.01 -4.26
CA VAL A 57 -9.49 -16.76 -3.53
C VAL A 57 -10.06 -15.62 -4.34
N ALA A 58 -9.74 -15.48 -5.63
CA ALA A 58 -10.28 -14.40 -6.47
C ALA A 58 -11.81 -14.37 -6.48
N ALA A 59 -12.48 -15.54 -6.51
CA ALA A 59 -13.94 -15.66 -6.52
C ALA A 59 -14.61 -15.16 -5.21
N VAL A 60 -13.88 -15.13 -4.10
CA VAL A 60 -14.39 -14.73 -2.78
C VAL A 60 -13.87 -13.36 -2.36
N LEU A 61 -12.61 -13.08 -2.71
CA LEU A 61 -11.86 -11.87 -2.46
C LEU A 61 -12.45 -10.67 -3.21
N LEU A 62 -12.69 -10.80 -4.51
CA LEU A 62 -13.13 -9.65 -5.32
C LEU A 62 -14.49 -9.13 -4.85
N PRO A 63 -15.51 -9.98 -4.58
CA PRO A 63 -16.75 -9.52 -3.98
C PRO A 63 -16.56 -8.86 -2.61
N ALA A 64 -15.65 -9.37 -1.76
CA ALA A 64 -15.41 -8.80 -0.43
C ALA A 64 -14.69 -7.45 -0.49
N ALA A 65 -13.73 -7.32 -1.42
CA ALA A 65 -13.05 -6.07 -1.74
C ALA A 65 -14.04 -5.01 -2.23
N VAL A 66 -14.97 -5.38 -3.13
CA VAL A 66 -16.02 -4.47 -3.62
C VAL A 66 -16.90 -3.95 -2.48
N GLU A 67 -17.37 -4.84 -1.60
CA GLU A 67 -18.20 -4.43 -0.47
C GLU A 67 -17.48 -3.50 0.50
N GLU A 68 -16.20 -3.76 0.75
CA GLU A 68 -15.42 -2.84 1.57
C GLU A 68 -15.24 -1.49 0.87
N ALA A 69 -14.92 -1.46 -0.43
CA ALA A 69 -14.78 -0.21 -1.17
C ALA A 69 -16.06 0.65 -1.08
N ILE A 70 -17.23 0.02 -1.23
CA ILE A 70 -18.54 0.68 -1.08
C ILE A 70 -18.74 1.15 0.36
N ALA A 71 -18.42 0.31 1.36
CA ALA A 71 -18.57 0.66 2.77
C ALA A 71 -17.68 1.85 3.15
N GLN A 72 -16.43 1.85 2.72
CA GLN A 72 -15.46 2.91 2.95
C GLN A 72 -15.90 4.21 2.27
N SER A 73 -16.34 4.14 1.01
CA SER A 73 -16.90 5.29 0.31
C SER A 73 -18.08 5.92 1.06
N ARG A 74 -19.00 5.11 1.59
CA ARG A 74 -20.14 5.61 2.38
C ARG A 74 -19.74 6.27 3.69
N VAL A 75 -18.73 5.72 4.37
CA VAL A 75 -18.25 6.26 5.66
C VAL A 75 -17.48 7.56 5.45
N ARG A 76 -16.62 7.61 4.42
CA ARG A 76 -15.70 8.72 4.18
C ARG A 76 -16.30 9.82 3.30
N GLY A 77 -17.32 9.51 2.51
CA GLY A 77 -17.84 10.40 1.47
C GLY A 77 -16.85 10.60 0.31
N ASP A 78 -15.85 9.73 0.19
CA ASP A 78 -14.84 9.74 -0.85
C ASP A 78 -14.94 8.51 -1.75
N ARG A 79 -14.04 8.42 -2.73
CA ARG A 79 -13.86 7.25 -3.58
C ARG A 79 -12.40 6.81 -3.51
N GLY A 80 -12.11 5.62 -3.99
CA GLY A 80 -10.80 5.02 -3.84
C GLY A 80 -10.65 3.70 -4.58
N ALA A 81 -9.63 2.95 -4.21
CA ALA A 81 -9.41 1.61 -4.71
C ALA A 81 -9.08 0.65 -3.56
N ILE A 82 -9.31 -0.64 -3.78
CA ILE A 82 -8.75 -1.68 -2.94
C ILE A 82 -7.41 -2.07 -3.51
N LEU A 83 -6.33 -1.86 -2.76
CA LEU A 83 -5.04 -2.37 -3.13
C LEU A 83 -4.87 -3.80 -2.61
N TYR A 84 -4.36 -4.66 -3.48
CA TYR A 84 -3.93 -6.00 -3.16
C TYR A 84 -2.41 -6.08 -3.37
N ASP A 85 -1.65 -5.88 -2.29
CA ASP A 85 -0.18 -5.86 -2.31
C ASP A 85 0.36 -7.28 -2.07
N GLN A 86 0.74 -7.97 -3.14
CA GLN A 86 1.42 -9.27 -3.14
C GLN A 86 2.94 -9.07 -3.23
N LYS A 87 3.60 -8.82 -2.10
CA LYS A 87 5.07 -8.75 -2.03
C LYS A 87 5.63 -10.01 -1.39
N ASP A 88 6.51 -10.69 -2.11
CA ASP A 88 7.39 -11.81 -1.73
C ASP A 88 6.78 -12.94 -0.87
N LEU A 89 6.35 -12.66 0.36
CA LEU A 89 5.85 -13.62 1.34
C LEU A 89 4.54 -13.20 2.03
N GLU A 90 4.04 -11.98 1.81
CA GLU A 90 2.82 -11.50 2.44
C GLU A 90 1.89 -10.84 1.43
N THR A 91 0.60 -11.04 1.66
CA THR A 91 -0.46 -10.40 0.90
C THR A 91 -1.22 -9.47 1.84
N ILE A 92 -1.17 -8.18 1.56
CA ILE A 92 -1.87 -7.15 2.34
C ILE A 92 -2.95 -6.54 1.46
N ILE A 93 -4.16 -6.39 2.03
CA ILE A 93 -5.33 -5.87 1.32
C ILE A 93 -5.84 -4.66 2.09
N TYR A 94 -5.94 -3.50 1.45
CA TYR A 94 -6.34 -2.26 2.10
C TYR A 94 -7.07 -1.31 1.16
N TYR A 95 -7.87 -0.41 1.72
CA TYR A 95 -8.50 0.66 0.98
C TYR A 95 -7.57 1.86 0.88
N ILE A 96 -7.40 2.38 -0.34
CA ILE A 96 -6.67 3.61 -0.64
C ILE A 96 -7.65 4.66 -1.16
N SER A 97 -7.71 5.81 -0.50
CA SER A 97 -8.51 6.94 -0.97
C SER A 97 -7.92 7.52 -2.26
N GLN A 98 -8.78 8.12 -3.10
CA GLN A 98 -8.41 8.69 -4.39
C GLN A 98 -7.24 9.67 -4.30
N GLY A 99 -7.17 10.48 -3.24
CA GLY A 99 -6.07 11.44 -3.06
C GLY A 99 -4.70 10.81 -2.83
N ASN A 100 -4.64 9.50 -2.61
CA ASN A 100 -3.42 8.77 -2.25
C ASN A 100 -3.03 7.67 -3.25
N THR A 101 -3.78 7.52 -4.36
CA THR A 101 -3.51 6.47 -5.36
C THR A 101 -2.11 6.61 -5.97
N ASP A 102 -1.68 7.83 -6.32
CA ASP A 102 -0.32 8.10 -6.83
C ASP A 102 0.77 7.72 -5.82
N THR A 103 0.56 8.06 -4.55
CA THR A 103 1.52 7.77 -3.47
C THR A 103 1.72 6.28 -3.30
N VAL A 104 0.63 5.51 -3.35
CA VAL A 104 0.68 4.06 -3.13
C VAL A 104 1.16 3.33 -4.39
N LEU A 105 0.83 3.84 -5.57
CA LEU A 105 1.23 3.28 -6.87
C LEU A 105 2.49 3.93 -7.45
N TRP A 106 3.35 4.48 -6.61
CA TRP A 106 4.62 5.09 -7.04
C TRP A 106 5.51 4.12 -7.85
N MET A 107 5.38 2.80 -7.63
CA MET A 107 6.07 1.75 -8.41
C MET A 107 5.51 1.57 -9.81
N ALA A 108 4.29 2.01 -10.06
CA ALA A 108 3.67 1.90 -11.38
C ALA A 108 4.27 2.96 -12.32
N THR A 109 4.23 2.70 -13.62
CA THR A 109 4.59 3.73 -14.61
C THR A 109 3.59 4.89 -14.55
N PRO A 110 3.96 6.12 -14.95
CA PRO A 110 3.02 7.25 -15.01
C PRO A 110 1.76 6.92 -15.84
N GLU A 111 1.91 6.15 -16.92
CA GLU A 111 0.78 5.66 -17.72
C GLU A 111 -0.17 4.77 -16.90
N THR A 112 0.39 3.86 -16.09
CA THR A 112 -0.39 2.95 -15.24
C THR A 112 -1.06 3.71 -14.08
N GLN A 113 -0.37 4.70 -13.50
CA GLN A 113 -0.96 5.59 -12.48
C GLN A 113 -2.14 6.37 -13.04
N ALA A 114 -1.96 7.01 -14.21
CA ALA A 114 -3.01 7.76 -14.88
C ALA A 114 -4.22 6.88 -15.23
N GLU A 115 -3.99 5.65 -15.64
CA GLU A 115 -5.06 4.68 -15.90
C GLU A 115 -5.84 4.35 -14.62
N VAL A 116 -5.16 3.99 -13.54
CA VAL A 116 -5.82 3.68 -12.26
C VAL A 116 -6.60 4.90 -11.76
N ASN A 117 -6.02 6.10 -11.83
CA ASN A 117 -6.70 7.33 -11.44
C ASN A 117 -7.95 7.55 -12.28
N GLY A 118 -7.87 7.35 -13.61
CA GLY A 118 -9.02 7.44 -14.49
C GLY A 118 -10.13 6.45 -14.15
N LEU A 119 -9.78 5.23 -13.75
CA LEU A 119 -10.77 4.25 -13.25
C LEU A 119 -11.40 4.71 -11.94
N VAL A 120 -10.59 5.14 -10.97
CA VAL A 120 -11.08 5.65 -9.68
C VAL A 120 -11.96 6.89 -9.87
N GLU A 121 -11.65 7.76 -10.82
CA GLU A 121 -12.45 8.94 -11.15
C GLU A 121 -13.77 8.64 -11.86
N SER A 122 -13.89 7.49 -12.52
CA SER A 122 -15.03 7.20 -13.40
C SER A 122 -16.03 6.18 -12.84
N TYR A 123 -15.65 5.36 -11.87
CA TYR A 123 -16.56 4.36 -11.30
C TYR A 123 -17.67 4.96 -10.43
N ASN A 124 -18.79 4.24 -10.32
CA ASN A 124 -19.86 4.55 -9.36
C ASN A 124 -19.53 3.96 -7.99
N PRO A 125 -19.19 4.75 -6.97
CA PRO A 125 -18.75 4.22 -5.68
C PRO A 125 -19.87 3.60 -4.83
N GLU A 126 -21.13 3.72 -5.23
CA GLU A 126 -22.25 3.08 -4.53
C GLU A 126 -22.46 1.62 -4.92
N SER A 127 -21.96 1.19 -6.09
CA SER A 127 -22.23 -0.12 -6.67
C SER A 127 -21.07 -0.78 -7.42
N GLU A 128 -19.98 -0.06 -7.66
CA GLU A 128 -18.79 -0.54 -8.36
C GLU A 128 -17.54 -0.36 -7.49
N ALA A 129 -16.44 -0.99 -7.88
CA ALA A 129 -15.15 -0.78 -7.22
C ALA A 129 -13.98 -0.91 -8.20
N VAL A 130 -12.88 -0.25 -7.86
CA VAL A 130 -11.58 -0.46 -8.48
C VAL A 130 -10.72 -1.29 -7.53
N VAL A 131 -10.17 -2.38 -8.04
CA VAL A 131 -9.21 -3.23 -7.34
C VAL A 131 -7.89 -3.16 -8.09
N VAL A 132 -6.80 -2.93 -7.37
CA VAL A 132 -5.46 -2.81 -7.95
C VAL A 132 -4.56 -3.87 -7.32
N MET A 133 -4.11 -4.82 -8.13
CA MET A 133 -3.16 -5.86 -7.70
C MET A 133 -1.74 -5.39 -7.99
N VAL A 134 -0.90 -5.37 -6.96
CA VAL A 134 0.51 -5.02 -7.06
C VAL A 134 1.31 -6.26 -6.70
N GLY A 135 2.17 -6.70 -7.61
CA GLY A 135 3.10 -7.82 -7.41
C GLY A 135 4.55 -7.36 -7.53
N ALA A 136 5.50 -8.29 -7.35
CA ALA A 136 6.96 -8.03 -7.37
C ALA A 136 7.49 -7.34 -8.63
N GLY A 137 6.74 -7.35 -9.74
CA GLY A 137 7.13 -6.68 -10.99
C GLY A 137 5.97 -6.19 -11.84
N THR A 138 4.74 -6.24 -11.32
CA THR A 138 3.53 -5.96 -12.11
C THR A 138 2.48 -5.22 -11.30
N VAL A 139 1.75 -4.33 -11.96
CA VAL A 139 0.53 -3.71 -11.46
C VAL A 139 -0.60 -4.05 -12.41
N GLN A 140 -1.73 -4.48 -11.87
CA GLN A 140 -2.94 -4.76 -12.64
C GLN A 140 -4.12 -4.05 -12.01
N SER A 141 -4.81 -3.24 -12.81
CA SER A 141 -6.07 -2.62 -12.42
C SER A 141 -7.25 -3.49 -12.87
N MET A 142 -8.30 -3.52 -12.05
CA MET A 142 -9.55 -4.20 -12.32
C MET A 142 -10.71 -3.29 -11.92
N TRP A 143 -11.61 -3.03 -12.84
CA TRP A 143 -12.89 -2.40 -12.58
C TRP A 143 -13.95 -3.48 -12.43
N VAL A 144 -14.47 -3.62 -11.22
CA VAL A 144 -15.59 -4.52 -10.93
C VAL A 144 -16.88 -3.72 -11.07
N ARG A 145 -17.66 -4.07 -12.10
CA ARG A 145 -18.95 -3.44 -12.43
C ARG A 145 -20.06 -3.94 -11.51
N GLU A 146 -21.17 -3.20 -11.46
CA GLU A 146 -22.36 -3.54 -10.68
C GLU A 146 -22.91 -4.95 -10.98
N ASN A 147 -22.81 -5.40 -12.23
CA ASN A 147 -23.25 -6.74 -12.64
C ASN A 147 -22.22 -7.86 -12.35
N GLY A 148 -21.14 -7.55 -11.64
CA GLY A 148 -20.04 -8.47 -11.34
C GLY A 148 -19.09 -8.70 -12.52
N LYS A 149 -19.27 -8.04 -13.66
CA LYS A 149 -18.31 -8.10 -14.78
C LYS A 149 -17.02 -7.39 -14.36
N ILE A 150 -15.91 -8.05 -14.61
CA ILE A 150 -14.57 -7.49 -14.37
C ILE A 150 -14.02 -6.98 -15.70
N GLU A 151 -13.60 -5.72 -15.71
CA GLU A 151 -12.86 -5.12 -16.81
C GLU A 151 -11.42 -4.89 -16.34
N THR A 152 -10.45 -5.34 -17.14
CA THR A 152 -9.03 -5.22 -16.81
C THR A 152 -8.25 -4.84 -18.06
N SER A 153 -7.25 -4.01 -17.88
CA SER A 153 -6.24 -3.64 -18.88
C SER A 153 -5.08 -4.64 -18.95
N GLY A 154 -5.12 -5.71 -18.14
CA GLY A 154 -4.06 -6.69 -18.01
C GLY A 154 -2.94 -6.24 -17.07
N ALA A 155 -2.04 -7.16 -16.74
CA ALA A 155 -0.89 -6.86 -15.90
C ALA A 155 0.12 -6.02 -16.69
N LYS A 156 0.44 -4.83 -16.16
CA LYS A 156 1.47 -3.94 -16.67
C LYS A 156 2.73 -4.06 -15.82
N SER A 157 3.89 -3.96 -16.44
CA SER A 157 5.15 -3.95 -15.69
C SER A 157 5.21 -2.75 -14.75
N THR A 158 5.68 -2.96 -13.53
CA THR A 158 6.07 -1.84 -12.67
C THR A 158 7.36 -1.22 -13.18
N ASN A 159 7.60 0.02 -12.78
CA ASN A 159 8.94 0.50 -12.52
C ASN A 159 9.47 -0.31 -11.31
N SER A 160 9.77 -1.59 -11.52
CA SER A 160 10.57 -2.36 -10.57
C SER A 160 11.78 -1.50 -10.25
N LEU A 161 12.10 -1.27 -8.98
CA LEU A 161 13.33 -0.57 -8.59
C LEU A 161 14.48 -1.23 -9.37
N PRO A 162 15.03 -0.59 -10.42
CA PRO A 162 15.91 -1.30 -11.36
C PRO A 162 17.33 -1.33 -10.81
N ILE A 163 17.45 -1.39 -9.49
CA ILE A 163 18.69 -1.44 -8.76
C ILE A 163 18.84 -2.86 -8.25
N ARG A 164 19.91 -3.51 -8.69
CA ARG A 164 20.34 -4.74 -8.06
C ARG A 164 20.86 -4.36 -6.68
N LEU A 165 20.16 -4.80 -5.64
CA LEU A 165 20.68 -4.69 -4.29
C LEU A 165 21.96 -5.54 -4.18
N PRO A 166 22.92 -5.13 -3.34
CA PRO A 166 24.02 -6.02 -2.96
C PRO A 166 23.48 -7.36 -2.44
N GLN A 167 24.22 -8.45 -2.64
CA GLN A 167 23.74 -9.80 -2.34
C GLN A 167 23.39 -9.99 -0.86
N GLU A 168 24.06 -9.23 0.00
CA GLU A 168 23.91 -9.24 1.45
C GLU A 168 22.78 -8.33 1.94
N VAL A 169 22.14 -7.57 1.06
CA VAL A 169 21.11 -6.58 1.39
C VAL A 169 19.74 -7.03 0.90
N THR A 170 18.78 -7.05 1.82
CA THR A 170 17.36 -7.24 1.52
C THR A 170 16.58 -5.96 1.74
N MET A 171 15.43 -5.85 1.10
CA MET A 171 14.52 -4.73 1.23
C MET A 171 13.15 -5.25 1.64
N ALA A 172 12.50 -4.55 2.56
CA ALA A 172 11.10 -4.76 2.89
C ALA A 172 10.36 -3.42 2.77
N THR A 173 9.07 -3.45 2.46
CA THR A 173 8.22 -2.27 2.64
C THR A 173 7.66 -2.31 4.06
N GLU A 174 7.70 -1.19 4.75
CA GLU A 174 7.02 -0.99 6.03
C GLU A 174 6.11 0.24 5.93
N GLU A 175 5.11 0.29 6.80
CA GLU A 175 4.24 1.44 6.97
C GLU A 175 4.32 1.87 8.43
N GLU A 176 4.69 3.12 8.65
CA GLU A 176 4.72 3.73 9.98
C GLU A 176 3.95 5.06 9.92
N GLU A 177 2.88 5.18 10.70
CA GLU A 177 2.05 6.39 10.79
C GLU A 177 1.47 6.85 9.42
N GLY A 178 1.12 5.91 8.54
CA GLY A 178 0.59 6.20 7.20
C GLY A 178 1.63 6.70 6.20
N VAL A 179 2.92 6.60 6.55
CA VAL A 179 4.05 6.87 5.66
C VAL A 179 4.68 5.54 5.26
N TYR A 180 4.71 5.26 3.96
CA TYR A 180 5.42 4.10 3.45
C TYR A 180 6.92 4.29 3.56
N ALA A 181 7.65 3.24 3.88
CA ALA A 181 9.10 3.24 3.86
C ALA A 181 9.68 1.96 3.26
N TYR A 182 10.80 2.09 2.55
CA TYR A 182 11.67 0.95 2.22
C TYR A 182 12.66 0.78 3.34
N ARG A 183 12.56 -0.33 4.09
CA ARG A 183 13.53 -0.73 5.10
C ARG A 183 14.57 -1.66 4.49
N PHE A 184 15.84 -1.37 4.73
CA PHE A 184 16.96 -2.14 4.20
C PHE A 184 17.68 -2.89 5.31
N ASN A 185 17.93 -4.17 5.10
CA ASN A 185 18.59 -5.04 6.06
C ASN A 185 19.82 -5.67 5.43
N HIS A 186 20.93 -5.69 6.15
CA HIS A 186 22.16 -6.37 5.77
C HIS A 186 22.33 -7.63 6.61
N GLN A 187 22.77 -8.72 5.98
CA GLN A 187 22.90 -10.03 6.61
C GLN A 187 23.75 -10.02 7.90
N GLN A 188 24.79 -9.17 7.96
CA GLN A 188 25.69 -9.08 9.11
C GLN A 188 25.51 -7.83 9.97
N LEU A 189 25.07 -6.71 9.37
CA LEU A 189 24.98 -5.42 10.07
C LEU A 189 23.58 -5.17 10.64
N GLY A 190 22.62 -6.04 10.32
CA GLY A 190 21.22 -5.86 10.66
C GLY A 190 20.59 -4.74 9.83
N GLU A 191 19.63 -4.03 10.42
CA GLU A 191 18.95 -2.91 9.78
C GLU A 191 19.95 -1.79 9.46
N LEU A 192 19.99 -1.41 8.17
CA LEU A 192 20.86 -0.38 7.63
C LEU A 192 20.23 1.01 7.71
N GLY A 193 18.94 1.08 7.40
CA GLY A 193 18.23 2.34 7.25
C GLY A 193 16.94 2.17 6.47
N ARG A 194 16.28 3.31 6.23
CA ARG A 194 15.02 3.37 5.50
C ARG A 194 14.88 4.60 4.62
N ILE A 195 14.07 4.46 3.57
CA ILE A 195 13.66 5.56 2.69
C ILE A 195 12.17 5.74 2.88
N ARG A 196 11.75 6.87 3.47
CA ARG A 196 10.34 7.21 3.72
C ARG A 196 9.76 7.98 2.54
N LEU A 197 8.51 7.67 2.20
CA LEU A 197 7.74 8.22 1.10
C LEU A 197 6.67 9.11 1.70
N ILE A 198 6.98 10.40 1.82
CA ILE A 198 6.18 11.36 2.56
C ILE A 198 5.28 12.10 1.56
N PRO A 199 3.94 12.06 1.70
CA PRO A 199 3.06 12.87 0.88
C PRO A 199 3.42 14.36 1.02
N SER A 200 3.58 15.06 -0.10
CA SER A 200 3.92 16.48 -0.11
C SER A 200 2.85 17.29 -0.86
N ALA A 201 2.49 18.44 -0.30
CA ALA A 201 1.50 19.35 -0.88
C ALA A 201 1.96 19.97 -2.21
N THR A 202 3.26 19.97 -2.50
CA THR A 202 3.86 20.65 -3.66
C THR A 202 4.44 19.69 -4.70
N SER A 203 5.02 18.55 -4.31
CA SER A 203 5.68 17.61 -5.23
C SER A 203 4.96 16.26 -5.37
N ARG A 204 3.73 16.14 -4.85
CA ARG A 204 2.96 14.89 -4.64
C ARG A 204 3.63 13.91 -3.67
N LEU A 205 4.95 13.74 -3.74
CA LEU A 205 5.75 12.87 -2.88
C LEU A 205 7.14 13.48 -2.59
N GLU A 206 7.59 13.33 -1.35
CA GLU A 206 8.94 13.63 -0.86
C GLU A 206 9.62 12.36 -0.35
N PHE A 207 10.95 12.34 -0.40
CA PHE A 207 11.74 11.19 0.03
C PHE A 207 12.70 11.59 1.15
N GLU A 208 12.59 10.92 2.30
CA GLU A 208 13.48 11.10 3.44
C GLU A 208 14.31 9.83 3.67
N THR A 209 15.64 9.96 3.72
CA THR A 209 16.55 8.84 4.00
C THR A 209 16.99 8.88 5.46
N GLN A 210 16.82 7.77 6.18
CA GLN A 210 17.19 7.64 7.59
C GLN A 210 18.15 6.46 7.76
N VAL A 211 19.34 6.69 8.31
CA VAL A 211 20.31 5.63 8.65
C VAL A 211 19.95 5.08 10.03
N THR A 212 19.93 3.75 10.18
CA THR A 212 19.70 3.12 11.47
C THR A 212 21.00 3.15 12.29
N PRO A 213 21.01 3.74 13.50
CA PRO A 213 22.22 3.81 14.31
C PRO A 213 22.75 2.42 14.69
N GLY A 214 24.06 2.29 14.81
CA GLY A 214 24.73 1.15 15.42
C GLY A 214 24.92 1.31 16.92
N GLU A 215 25.46 0.27 17.57
CA GLU A 215 25.89 0.29 18.97
C GLU A 215 27.10 1.20 19.20
N SER A 216 27.80 1.58 18.13
CA SER A 216 28.92 2.51 18.13
C SER A 216 28.89 3.41 16.90
N GLU A 217 29.60 4.55 16.99
CA GLU A 217 29.76 5.47 15.86
C GLU A 217 30.43 4.80 14.65
N ALA A 218 31.41 3.92 14.89
CA ALA A 218 32.05 3.14 13.83
C ALA A 218 31.06 2.21 13.11
N GLN A 219 30.17 1.56 13.86
CA GLN A 219 29.13 0.70 13.26
C GLN A 219 28.08 1.52 12.52
N THR A 220 27.71 2.71 13.01
CA THR A 220 26.83 3.64 12.28
C THR A 220 27.45 4.04 10.93
N GLN A 221 28.74 4.38 10.91
CA GLN A 221 29.46 4.71 9.68
C GLN A 221 29.52 3.54 8.70
N GLU A 222 29.70 2.30 9.20
CA GLU A 222 29.71 1.10 8.38
C GLU A 222 28.34 0.84 7.74
N LYS A 223 27.26 0.97 8.51
CA LYS A 223 25.88 0.90 7.99
C LYS A 223 25.62 1.98 6.94
N GLU A 224 26.02 3.21 7.21
CA GLU A 224 25.88 4.35 6.29
C GLU A 224 26.65 4.11 4.98
N ALA A 225 27.87 3.58 5.05
CA ALA A 225 28.69 3.30 3.88
C ALA A 225 28.03 2.28 2.91
N VAL A 226 27.26 1.32 3.44
CA VAL A 226 26.47 0.37 2.63
C VAL A 226 25.17 1.02 2.16
N PHE A 227 24.47 1.74 3.04
CA PHE A 227 23.13 2.24 2.78
C PHE A 227 23.08 3.46 1.86
N ALA A 228 23.95 4.44 2.08
CA ALA A 228 23.96 5.72 1.36
C ALA A 228 23.94 5.57 -0.17
N PRO A 229 24.80 4.75 -0.81
CA PRO A 229 24.77 4.60 -2.28
C PRO A 229 23.48 3.93 -2.79
N ILE A 230 22.90 3.01 -2.01
CA ILE A 230 21.62 2.37 -2.33
C ILE A 230 20.51 3.43 -2.26
N ALA A 231 20.45 4.15 -1.15
CA ALA A 231 19.43 5.16 -0.90
C ALA A 231 19.48 6.29 -1.93
N GLU A 232 20.66 6.82 -2.24
CA GLU A 232 20.84 7.85 -3.25
C GLU A 232 20.34 7.38 -4.62
N THR A 233 20.75 6.18 -5.05
CA THR A 233 20.37 5.63 -6.35
C THR A 233 18.85 5.43 -6.45
N ILE A 234 18.23 4.90 -5.39
CA ILE A 234 16.78 4.73 -5.33
C ILE A 234 16.09 6.09 -5.41
N VAL A 235 16.42 7.02 -4.50
CA VAL A 235 15.77 8.33 -4.44
C VAL A 235 15.91 9.10 -5.75
N GLN A 236 17.07 9.05 -6.40
CA GLN A 236 17.25 9.69 -7.72
C GLN A 236 16.30 9.10 -8.77
N ARG A 237 16.15 7.78 -8.82
CA ARG A 237 15.24 7.12 -9.77
C ARG A 237 13.78 7.37 -9.46
N LEU A 238 13.41 7.37 -8.18
CA LEU A 238 12.06 7.73 -7.75
C LEU A 238 11.72 9.17 -8.17
N LYS A 239 12.63 10.11 -7.98
CA LYS A 239 12.47 11.50 -8.42
C LYS A 239 12.36 11.61 -9.94
N GLN A 240 13.15 10.86 -10.71
CA GLN A 240 13.05 10.83 -12.17
C GLN A 240 11.70 10.30 -12.63
N ALA A 241 11.23 9.18 -12.06
CA ALA A 241 9.94 8.59 -12.40
C ALA A 241 8.77 9.53 -12.11
N LEU A 242 8.85 10.33 -11.05
CA LEU A 242 7.85 11.35 -10.73
C LEU A 242 7.94 12.59 -11.62
N ALA A 243 9.14 12.97 -12.08
CA ALA A 243 9.35 14.13 -12.94
C ALA A 243 8.95 13.90 -14.41
N GLU A 244 8.98 12.65 -14.89
CA GLU A 244 8.57 12.29 -16.25
C GLU A 244 7.04 12.15 -16.42
N GLY A 245 6.27 12.35 -15.35
CA GLY A 245 4.81 12.31 -15.33
C GLY A 245 4.10 13.67 -15.44
N ASP A 246 4.83 14.78 -15.57
CA ASP A 246 4.33 16.14 -15.85
C ASP A 246 4.51 16.52 -17.33
#